data_AF-A0A1G4AKD0-F1
#
_entry.id   AF-A0A1G4AKD0-F1
#
_cell.length_a   1.000
_cell.length_b   1.000
_cell.length_c   1.000
_cell.angle_alpha   90.00
_cell.angle_beta   90.00
_cell.angle_gamma   90.00
#
_symmetry.space_group_name_H-M   'P 1'
#
loop_
_entity.id
_entity.type
_entity.pdbx_description
1 polymer ?
#
loop_
_entity_poly.entity_id
_entity_poly.type
_entity_poly.pdbx_seq_one_letter_code
_entity_poly.pdbx_strand_id
1 'polypeptide(L)'
;MSNTPEKAAPEYYIRGPNDTEARGPFTVEQLASLAETGQLDSETLYYDAAVEQWALLGSNEELKAVIFPEKKKLVVKAKENIKALNVQKEEHKAITVEQMLAAAEGRTEDTKDKRDPLIEQGRCAKIGMYSALMMCLLSAASLILPHIDIVMAADFGRIVKLPGVMFGLVDVICVVALALGVAAMYPLIRFRAALGAGFFALLFWLQDQPTLALAVAAGSAGLYFSTVFLSYIPTIAAALVGLGGMGLFAYHLILVM
;
A
#
# COMPACT_ATOMS: atom_id res chain seq x y z
N MET A 1 -55.54 -48.76 44.45
CA MET A 1 -54.38 -49.65 44.20
C MET A 1 -54.83 -50.75 43.26
N SER A 2 -54.53 -50.61 41.98
CA SER A 2 -54.68 -51.68 40.98
C SER A 2 -53.41 -51.63 40.13
N ASN A 3 -52.44 -52.49 40.46
CA ASN A 3 -51.22 -52.71 39.69
C ASN A 3 -51.60 -53.22 38.30
N THR A 4 -51.44 -52.38 37.29
CA THR A 4 -51.32 -52.84 35.91
C THR A 4 -49.86 -53.27 35.73
N PRO A 5 -49.58 -54.54 35.37
CA PRO A 5 -48.20 -54.99 35.20
C PRO A 5 -47.57 -54.20 34.05
N GLU A 6 -46.47 -53.54 34.33
CA GLU A 6 -45.59 -52.92 33.35
C GLU A 6 -45.16 -54.02 32.37
N LYS A 7 -45.67 -53.98 31.14
CA LYS A 7 -45.26 -54.89 30.07
C LYS A 7 -43.77 -54.66 29.85
N ALA A 8 -42.95 -55.63 30.26
CA ALA A 8 -41.54 -55.67 29.93
C ALA A 8 -41.38 -55.46 28.42
N ALA A 9 -40.47 -54.56 28.03
CA ALA A 9 -40.19 -54.30 26.62
C ALA A 9 -39.82 -55.63 25.94
N PRO A 10 -40.34 -55.91 24.73
CA PRO A 10 -40.06 -57.17 24.07
C PRO A 10 -38.55 -57.29 23.79
N GLU A 11 -37.95 -58.33 24.35
CA GLU A 11 -36.54 -58.68 24.19
C GLU A 11 -36.39 -59.67 23.04
N TYR A 12 -35.45 -59.39 22.12
CA TYR A 12 -35.25 -60.17 20.92
C TYR A 12 -33.89 -60.86 20.92
N TYR A 13 -33.89 -62.15 20.54
CA TYR A 13 -32.68 -62.90 20.26
C TYR A 13 -32.53 -63.02 18.75
N ILE A 14 -31.33 -62.76 18.25
CA ILE A 14 -31.00 -62.80 16.82
C ILE A 14 -29.89 -63.82 16.55
N ARG A 15 -29.89 -64.41 15.36
CA ARG A 15 -28.79 -65.24 14.87
C ARG A 15 -28.60 -65.04 13.37
N GLY A 16 -27.36 -65.20 12.91
CA GLY A 16 -27.07 -65.21 11.49
C GLY A 16 -27.72 -66.40 10.79
N PRO A 17 -27.97 -66.32 9.47
CA PRO A 17 -28.65 -67.39 8.72
C PRO A 17 -27.90 -68.74 8.74
N ASN A 18 -26.57 -68.70 8.92
CA ASN A 18 -25.71 -69.88 9.02
C ASN A 18 -25.16 -70.12 10.43
N ASP A 19 -25.62 -69.35 11.42
CA ASP A 19 -25.09 -69.37 12.78
C ASP A 19 -26.02 -70.17 13.71
N THR A 20 -25.45 -71.08 14.50
CA THR A 20 -26.20 -71.89 15.48
C THR A 20 -26.30 -71.23 16.85
N GLU A 21 -25.49 -70.19 17.10
CA GLU A 21 -25.50 -69.46 18.36
C GLU A 21 -26.43 -68.24 18.31
N ALA A 22 -27.34 -68.16 19.28
CA ALA A 22 -28.23 -67.02 19.47
C ALA A 22 -27.51 -65.92 20.25
N ARG A 23 -27.65 -64.67 19.80
CA ARG A 23 -27.12 -63.47 20.48
C ARG A 23 -28.29 -62.63 20.97
N GLY A 24 -28.19 -62.17 22.21
CA GLY A 24 -29.23 -61.35 22.86
C GLY A 24 -29.23 -61.53 24.38
N PRO A 25 -30.19 -60.92 25.08
CA PRO A 25 -31.35 -60.20 24.55
C PRO A 25 -31.02 -58.78 24.05
N PHE A 26 -31.63 -58.37 22.94
CA PHE A 26 -31.57 -57.01 22.40
C PHE A 26 -32.94 -56.33 22.45
N THR A 27 -32.97 -55.02 22.69
CA THR A 27 -34.17 -54.21 22.52
C THR A 27 -34.36 -53.79 21.06
N VAL A 28 -35.56 -53.35 20.68
CA VAL A 28 -35.86 -52.87 19.30
C VAL A 28 -34.90 -51.74 18.88
N GLU A 29 -34.56 -50.84 19.79
CA GLU A 29 -33.63 -49.71 19.53
C GLU A 29 -32.19 -50.19 19.28
N GLN A 30 -31.76 -51.23 19.99
CA GLN A 30 -30.44 -51.84 19.78
C GLN A 30 -30.38 -52.59 18.45
N LEU A 31 -31.46 -53.27 18.06
CA LEU A 31 -31.56 -53.89 16.74
C LEU A 31 -31.53 -52.86 15.60
N ALA A 32 -32.22 -51.72 15.75
CA ALA A 32 -32.15 -50.63 14.79
C ALA A 32 -30.73 -50.08 14.65
N SER A 33 -30.01 -49.90 15.78
CA SER A 33 -28.60 -49.46 15.77
C SER A 33 -27.67 -50.47 15.09
N LEU A 34 -27.89 -51.77 15.30
CA LEU A 34 -27.12 -52.84 14.63
C LEU A 34 -27.41 -52.91 13.12
N ALA A 35 -28.63 -52.60 12.70
CA ALA A 35 -28.98 -52.49 11.28
C ALA A 35 -28.35 -51.25 10.63
N GLU A 36 -28.32 -50.10 11.31
CA GLU A 36 -27.67 -48.89 10.80
C GLU A 36 -26.16 -49.06 10.59
N THR A 37 -25.51 -49.85 11.45
CA THR A 37 -24.08 -50.17 11.35
C THR A 37 -23.77 -51.27 10.32
N GLY A 38 -24.79 -51.85 9.68
CA GLY A 38 -24.64 -52.89 8.66
C GLY A 38 -24.27 -54.27 9.23
N GLN A 39 -24.45 -54.50 10.53
CA GLN A 39 -24.23 -55.80 11.17
C GLN A 39 -25.48 -56.69 11.15
N LEU A 40 -26.62 -56.14 10.74
CA LEU A 40 -27.91 -56.82 10.65
C LEU A 40 -28.50 -56.62 9.25
N ASP A 41 -28.73 -57.71 8.53
CA ASP A 41 -29.41 -57.71 7.24
C ASP A 41 -30.83 -58.28 7.35
N SER A 42 -31.66 -58.04 6.33
CA SER A 42 -33.05 -58.54 6.26
C SER A 42 -33.18 -60.08 6.30
N GLU A 43 -32.08 -60.79 6.04
CA GLU A 43 -31.98 -62.25 6.10
C GLU A 43 -31.63 -62.77 7.51
N THR A 44 -31.41 -61.88 8.47
CA THR A 44 -31.13 -62.26 9.86
C THR A 44 -32.37 -62.86 10.51
N LEU A 45 -32.18 -63.91 11.29
CA LEU A 45 -33.27 -64.60 11.98
C LEU A 45 -33.45 -64.02 13.38
N TYR A 46 -34.69 -63.76 13.78
CA TYR A 46 -35.06 -63.45 15.16
C TYR A 46 -35.91 -64.57 15.74
N TYR A 47 -35.84 -64.75 17.06
CA TYR A 47 -36.67 -65.73 17.75
C TYR A 47 -38.07 -65.15 18.01
N ASP A 48 -39.10 -65.79 17.46
CA ASP A 48 -40.49 -65.42 17.70
C ASP A 48 -41.05 -66.21 18.90
N ALA A 49 -41.27 -65.52 20.01
CA ALA A 49 -41.77 -66.13 21.25
C ALA A 49 -43.23 -66.61 21.15
N ALA A 50 -44.01 -66.17 20.15
CA ALA A 50 -45.40 -66.60 19.98
C ALA A 50 -45.52 -67.96 19.26
N VAL A 51 -44.53 -68.32 18.44
CA VAL A 51 -44.52 -69.54 17.62
C VAL A 51 -43.35 -70.48 17.99
N GLU A 52 -42.48 -70.04 18.91
CA GLU A 52 -41.26 -70.74 19.36
C GLU A 52 -40.34 -71.15 18.19
N GLN A 53 -40.27 -70.31 17.16
CA GLN A 53 -39.50 -70.57 15.94
C GLN A 53 -38.67 -69.36 15.51
N TRP A 54 -37.60 -69.64 14.78
CA TRP A 54 -36.76 -68.63 14.18
C TRP A 54 -37.40 -68.11 12.89
N ALA A 55 -37.80 -66.84 12.89
CA ALA A 55 -38.40 -66.15 11.76
C ALA A 55 -37.42 -65.13 11.16
N LEU A 56 -37.52 -64.88 9.85
CA LEU A 56 -36.72 -63.85 9.19
C LEU A 56 -37.20 -62.46 9.64
N LEU A 57 -36.26 -61.57 9.94
CA LEU A 57 -36.55 -60.20 10.36
C LEU A 57 -37.31 -59.42 9.27
N GLY A 58 -37.08 -59.75 8.00
CA GLY A 58 -37.79 -59.20 6.86
C GLY A 58 -39.25 -59.66 6.70
N SER A 59 -39.68 -60.70 7.40
CA SER A 59 -41.04 -61.26 7.30
C SER A 59 -42.07 -60.57 8.21
N ASN A 60 -41.61 -59.85 9.23
CA ASN A 60 -42.46 -59.10 10.14
C ASN A 60 -42.47 -57.63 9.73
N GLU A 61 -43.59 -57.16 9.16
CA GLU A 61 -43.71 -55.80 8.62
C GLU A 61 -43.53 -54.70 9.70
N GLU A 62 -43.90 -54.97 10.95
CA GLU A 62 -43.78 -54.01 12.06
C GLU A 62 -42.31 -53.82 12.48
N LEU A 63 -41.56 -54.92 12.64
CA LEU A 63 -40.14 -54.86 13.00
C LEU A 63 -39.28 -54.34 11.84
N LYS A 64 -39.62 -54.71 10.60
CA LYS A 64 -38.93 -54.22 9.41
C LYS A 64 -39.07 -52.71 9.23
N ALA A 65 -40.24 -52.13 9.49
CA ALA A 65 -40.46 -50.69 9.36
C ALA A 65 -39.64 -49.87 10.38
N VAL A 66 -39.40 -50.42 11.57
CA VAL A 66 -38.62 -49.76 12.63
C VAL A 66 -37.11 -49.95 12.43
N ILE A 67 -36.67 -51.15 12.03
CA ILE A 67 -35.25 -51.51 11.91
C ILE A 67 -34.67 -51.07 10.55
N PHE A 68 -35.47 -51.10 9.47
CA PHE A 68 -35.08 -50.71 8.13
C PHE A 68 -36.01 -49.63 7.56
N PRO A 69 -35.98 -48.39 8.08
CA PRO A 69 -36.79 -47.31 7.53
C PRO A 69 -36.38 -47.01 6.08
N GLU A 70 -37.35 -46.93 5.17
CA GLU A 70 -37.10 -46.56 3.78
C GLU A 70 -36.50 -45.15 3.71
N LYS A 71 -35.17 -45.07 3.44
CA LYS A 71 -34.43 -43.80 3.40
C LYS A 71 -34.98 -42.91 2.29
N LYS A 72 -35.85 -41.97 2.65
CA LYS A 72 -36.39 -40.95 1.74
C LYS A 72 -35.23 -40.05 1.28
N LYS A 73 -34.86 -40.16 0.00
CA LYS A 73 -33.76 -39.41 -0.64
C LYS A 73 -34.03 -37.91 -0.52
N LEU A 74 -33.38 -37.23 0.42
CA LEU A 74 -33.43 -35.77 0.53
C LEU A 74 -32.55 -35.19 -0.59
N VAL A 75 -33.18 -34.69 -1.65
CA VAL A 75 -32.48 -33.95 -2.71
C VAL A 75 -32.29 -32.51 -2.24
N VAL A 76 -31.08 -32.18 -1.80
CA VAL A 76 -30.69 -30.80 -1.49
C VAL A 76 -30.58 -30.03 -2.81
N LYS A 77 -31.43 -29.02 -3.02
CA LYS A 77 -31.30 -28.10 -4.16
C LYS A 77 -30.01 -27.28 -3.98
N ALA A 78 -29.07 -27.42 -4.90
CA ALA A 78 -27.86 -26.60 -4.94
C ALA A 78 -28.25 -25.13 -5.17
N LYS A 79 -27.92 -24.24 -4.22
CA LYS A 79 -27.92 -22.80 -4.46
C LYS A 79 -26.69 -22.45 -5.29
N GLU A 80 -26.88 -21.85 -6.46
CA GLU A 80 -25.84 -21.51 -7.45
C GLU A 80 -24.85 -20.40 -7.03
N ASN A 81 -24.71 -20.05 -5.76
CA ASN A 81 -23.69 -19.06 -5.37
C ASN A 81 -23.30 -19.20 -3.90
N ILE A 82 -22.56 -20.25 -3.58
CA ILE A 82 -21.72 -20.27 -2.39
C ILE A 82 -20.35 -19.77 -2.85
N LYS A 83 -20.03 -18.50 -2.58
CA LYS A 83 -18.64 -18.02 -2.65
C LYS A 83 -17.85 -18.83 -1.65
N ALA A 84 -17.11 -19.83 -2.12
CA ALA A 84 -16.17 -20.54 -1.29
C ALA A 84 -15.16 -19.53 -0.72
N LEU A 85 -15.11 -19.38 0.61
CA LEU A 85 -14.11 -18.54 1.30
C LEU A 85 -12.67 -19.06 1.11
N ASN A 86 -12.54 -20.27 0.54
CA ASN A 86 -11.28 -20.93 0.24
C ASN A 86 -10.87 -20.72 -1.24
N VAL A 87 -11.00 -19.48 -1.75
CA VAL A 87 -10.24 -19.11 -2.94
C VAL A 87 -8.78 -19.08 -2.50
N GLN A 88 -7.99 -20.06 -2.93
CA GLN A 88 -6.54 -20.00 -2.78
C GLN A 88 -6.09 -18.72 -3.49
N LYS A 89 -5.75 -17.71 -2.69
CA LYS A 89 -5.16 -16.47 -3.18
C LYS A 89 -3.92 -16.87 -3.98
N GLU A 90 -3.81 -16.26 -5.16
CA GLU A 90 -2.78 -16.44 -6.19
C GLU A 90 -1.52 -17.17 -5.70
N GLU A 91 -1.15 -18.25 -6.40
CA GLU A 91 0.21 -18.80 -6.34
C GLU A 91 1.20 -17.64 -6.31
N HIS A 92 1.83 -17.41 -5.15
CA HIS A 92 2.91 -16.45 -5.06
C HIS A 92 3.99 -16.94 -6.02
N LYS A 93 4.08 -16.31 -7.19
CA LYS A 93 5.18 -16.53 -8.14
C LYS A 93 6.48 -16.56 -7.32
N ALA A 94 7.33 -17.55 -7.61
CA ALA A 94 8.62 -17.66 -6.97
C ALA A 94 9.31 -16.29 -6.95
N ILE A 95 9.59 -15.79 -5.74
CA ILE A 95 10.13 -14.45 -5.53
C ILE A 95 11.52 -14.42 -6.19
N THR A 96 11.71 -13.51 -7.16
CA THR A 96 13.01 -13.37 -7.80
C THR A 96 13.98 -12.68 -6.85
N VAL A 97 15.29 -12.84 -7.07
CA VAL A 97 16.32 -12.19 -6.23
C VAL A 97 16.14 -10.67 -6.23
N GLU A 98 15.73 -10.09 -7.35
CA GLU A 98 15.44 -8.66 -7.47
C GLU A 98 14.27 -8.23 -6.58
N GLN A 99 13.23 -9.06 -6.46
CA GLN A 99 12.11 -8.83 -5.56
C GLN A 99 12.51 -8.98 -4.10
N MET A 100 13.39 -9.93 -3.77
CA MET A 100 13.98 -10.06 -2.43
C MET A 100 14.81 -8.83 -2.05
N LEU A 101 15.68 -8.37 -2.96
CA LEU A 101 16.50 -7.18 -2.76
C LEU A 101 15.64 -5.90 -2.68
N ALA A 102 14.62 -5.78 -3.53
CA ALA A 102 13.69 -4.66 -3.49
C ALA A 102 12.91 -4.61 -2.16
N ALA A 103 12.49 -5.77 -1.62
CA ALA A 103 11.83 -5.84 -0.32
C ALA A 103 12.80 -5.47 0.83
N ALA A 104 14.06 -5.91 0.75
CA ALA A 104 15.08 -5.54 1.73
C ALA A 104 15.40 -4.03 1.71
N GLU A 105 15.33 -3.40 0.54
CA GLU A 105 15.53 -1.94 0.38
C GLU A 105 14.25 -1.10 0.62
N GLY A 106 13.13 -1.72 1.02
CA GLY A 106 11.87 -1.01 1.27
C GLY A 106 11.18 -0.47 -0.01
N ARG A 107 11.42 -1.12 -1.15
CA ARG A 107 10.89 -0.72 -2.48
C ARG A 107 9.66 -1.53 -2.93
N THR A 108 9.14 -2.43 -2.10
CA THR A 108 7.88 -3.15 -2.38
C THR A 108 6.70 -2.49 -1.65
N GLU A 109 5.47 -2.73 -2.09
CA GLU A 109 4.28 -2.16 -1.44
C GLU A 109 4.18 -2.54 0.05
N ASP A 110 4.59 -3.77 0.39
CA ASP A 110 4.58 -4.30 1.75
C ASP A 110 5.72 -3.81 2.66
N THR A 111 6.75 -3.14 2.10
CA THR A 111 7.95 -2.69 2.85
C THR A 111 8.24 -1.20 2.69
N LYS A 112 7.33 -0.46 2.05
CA LYS A 112 7.48 0.98 1.79
C LYS A 112 7.62 1.82 3.07
N ASP A 113 7.03 1.34 4.16
CA ASP A 113 7.13 1.89 5.52
C ASP A 113 8.53 1.74 6.14
N LYS A 114 9.34 0.79 5.64
CA LYS A 114 10.70 0.51 6.13
C LYS A 114 11.79 1.20 5.31
N ARG A 115 11.42 2.04 4.35
CA ARG A 115 12.37 2.73 3.47
C ARG A 115 13.18 3.76 4.25
N ASP A 116 14.48 3.78 4.02
CA ASP A 116 15.38 4.73 4.69
C ASP A 116 15.02 6.19 4.29
N PRO A 117 14.58 7.03 5.25
CA PRO A 117 14.23 8.42 4.97
C PRO A 117 15.42 9.24 4.44
N LEU A 118 16.66 8.84 4.74
CA LEU A 118 17.86 9.55 4.33
C LEU A 118 18.10 9.45 2.82
N ILE A 119 17.74 8.31 2.21
CA ILE A 119 17.80 8.12 0.75
C ILE A 119 16.79 9.01 0.04
N GLU A 120 15.59 9.16 0.60
CA GLU A 120 14.55 10.03 0.04
C GLU A 120 14.92 11.50 0.18
N GLN A 121 15.42 11.91 1.34
CA GLN A 121 15.93 13.26 1.57
C GLN A 121 17.09 13.58 0.62
N GLY A 122 17.99 12.64 0.36
CA GLY A 122 19.10 12.83 -0.59
C GLY A 122 18.62 13.06 -2.03
N ARG A 123 17.57 12.37 -2.48
CA ARG A 123 16.95 12.61 -3.80
C ARG A 123 16.26 13.97 -3.84
N CYS A 124 15.54 14.33 -2.78
CA CYS A 124 14.88 15.63 -2.66
C CYS A 124 15.89 16.78 -2.66
N ALA A 125 17.00 16.64 -1.93
CA ALA A 125 18.09 17.61 -1.89
C ALA A 125 18.72 17.84 -3.28
N LYS A 126 18.81 16.80 -4.12
CA LYS A 126 19.27 16.96 -5.51
C LYS A 126 18.32 17.84 -6.33
N ILE A 127 17.01 17.68 -6.16
CA ILE A 127 16.01 18.54 -6.84
C ILE A 127 16.16 20.00 -6.35
N GLY A 128 16.30 20.19 -5.04
CA GLY A 128 16.58 21.50 -4.44
C GLY A 128 17.87 22.13 -4.98
N MET A 129 18.94 21.35 -5.11
CA MET A 129 20.22 21.80 -5.67
C MET A 129 20.10 22.23 -7.14
N TYR A 130 19.49 21.42 -8.00
CA TYR A 130 19.34 21.75 -9.43
C TYR A 130 18.41 22.94 -9.65
N SER A 131 17.34 23.06 -8.86
CA SER A 131 16.46 24.24 -8.91
C SER A 131 17.19 25.50 -8.44
N ALA A 132 17.96 25.45 -7.35
CA ALA A 132 18.79 26.56 -6.90
C ALA A 132 19.83 26.97 -7.95
N LEU A 133 20.47 26.00 -8.62
CA LEU A 133 21.41 26.25 -9.72
C LEU A 133 20.73 27.04 -10.84
N MET A 134 19.55 26.61 -11.29
CA MET A 134 18.83 27.29 -12.35
C MET A 134 18.36 28.70 -11.94
N MET A 135 17.91 28.88 -10.70
CA MET A 135 17.55 30.20 -10.17
C MET A 135 18.75 31.15 -10.11
N CYS A 136 19.91 30.68 -9.64
CA CYS A 136 21.14 31.48 -9.64
C CYS A 136 21.59 31.82 -11.07
N LEU A 137 21.43 30.90 -12.02
CA LEU A 137 21.75 31.15 -13.43
C LEU A 137 20.84 32.22 -14.03
N LEU A 138 19.53 32.15 -13.79
CA LEU A 138 18.58 33.17 -14.23
C LEU A 138 18.88 34.52 -13.57
N SER A 139 19.17 34.55 -12.27
CA SER A 139 19.56 35.76 -11.55
C SER A 139 20.83 36.39 -12.12
N ALA A 140 21.88 35.59 -12.35
CA ALA A 140 23.12 36.04 -12.96
C ALA A 140 22.88 36.63 -14.36
N ALA A 141 22.11 35.93 -15.19
CA ALA A 141 21.75 36.41 -16.52
C ALA A 141 21.00 37.74 -16.46
N SER A 142 20.03 37.87 -15.57
CA SER A 142 19.21 39.08 -15.40
C SER A 142 20.04 40.31 -15.01
N LEU A 143 21.03 40.12 -14.15
CA LEU A 143 21.84 41.21 -13.61
C LEU A 143 23.05 41.57 -14.49
N ILE A 144 23.59 40.60 -15.23
CA ILE A 144 24.80 40.80 -16.06
C ILE A 144 24.44 41.21 -17.49
N LEU A 145 23.47 40.54 -18.13
CA LEU A 145 23.22 40.71 -19.58
C LEU A 145 22.90 42.15 -20.00
N PRO A 146 22.10 42.94 -19.26
CA PRO A 146 21.83 44.33 -19.64
C PRO A 146 23.08 45.23 -19.61
N HIS A 147 24.16 44.78 -18.96
CA HIS A 147 25.41 45.51 -18.78
C HIS A 147 26.61 44.71 -19.32
N ILE A 148 26.39 43.81 -20.28
CA ILE A 148 27.40 42.87 -20.78
C ILE A 148 28.63 43.59 -21.35
N ASP A 149 28.44 44.74 -21.99
CA ASP A 149 29.51 45.54 -22.59
C ASP A 149 30.56 45.97 -21.55
N ILE A 150 30.09 46.34 -20.35
CA ILE A 150 30.96 46.79 -19.25
C ILE A 150 31.78 45.62 -18.71
N VAL A 151 31.16 44.44 -18.63
CA VAL A 151 31.81 43.20 -18.17
C VAL A 151 32.83 42.72 -19.19
N MET A 152 32.49 42.72 -20.48
CA MET A 152 33.41 42.31 -21.56
C MET A 152 34.58 43.28 -21.73
N ALA A 153 34.36 44.57 -21.46
CA ALA A 153 35.42 45.58 -21.46
C ALA A 153 36.35 45.51 -20.23
N ALA A 154 36.04 44.68 -19.24
CA ALA A 154 36.77 44.56 -17.97
C ALA A 154 37.00 45.93 -17.26
N ASP A 155 36.04 46.86 -17.40
CA ASP A 155 36.12 48.18 -16.75
C ASP A 155 35.72 48.06 -15.27
N PHE A 156 36.68 47.66 -14.43
CA PHE A 156 36.50 47.51 -12.99
C PHE A 156 35.99 48.80 -12.31
N GLY A 157 36.33 49.98 -12.85
CA GLY A 157 35.89 51.26 -12.32
C GLY A 157 34.37 51.47 -12.47
N ARG A 158 33.77 50.94 -13.53
CA ARG A 158 32.32 50.97 -13.76
C ARG A 158 31.59 49.83 -13.06
N ILE A 159 32.19 48.63 -13.02
CA ILE A 159 31.59 47.46 -12.37
C ILE A 159 31.31 47.76 -10.88
N VAL A 160 32.24 48.40 -10.18
CA VAL A 160 32.06 48.74 -8.75
C VAL A 160 30.90 49.74 -8.51
N LYS A 161 30.56 50.56 -9.52
CA LYS A 161 29.44 51.51 -9.43
C LYS A 161 28.09 50.87 -9.70
N LEU A 162 28.06 49.65 -10.24
CA LEU A 162 26.86 48.90 -10.57
C LEU A 162 26.73 47.70 -9.62
N PRO A 163 26.14 47.88 -8.43
CA PRO A 163 26.04 46.80 -7.44
C PRO A 163 25.33 45.57 -8.00
N GLY A 164 24.33 45.74 -8.89
CA GLY A 164 23.64 44.63 -9.55
C GLY A 164 24.58 43.67 -10.29
N VAL A 165 25.54 44.20 -11.06
CA VAL A 165 26.53 43.38 -11.80
C VAL A 165 27.42 42.62 -10.83
N MET A 166 27.84 43.23 -9.72
CA MET A 166 28.62 42.54 -8.69
C MET A 166 27.86 41.35 -8.09
N PHE A 167 26.57 41.54 -7.77
CA PHE A 167 25.73 40.44 -7.29
C PHE A 167 25.50 39.36 -8.35
N GLY A 168 25.37 39.74 -9.62
CA GLY A 168 25.31 38.79 -10.73
C GLY A 168 26.58 37.93 -10.83
N LEU A 169 27.76 38.53 -10.65
CA LEU A 169 29.04 37.79 -10.63
C LEU A 169 29.14 36.82 -9.44
N VAL A 170 28.63 37.21 -8.27
CA VAL A 170 28.50 36.30 -7.11
C VAL A 170 27.57 35.13 -7.45
N ASP A 171 26.46 35.40 -8.14
CA ASP A 171 25.54 34.35 -8.57
C ASP A 171 26.19 33.39 -9.58
N VAL A 172 27.08 33.86 -10.47
CA VAL A 172 27.90 32.99 -11.34
C VAL A 172 28.80 32.06 -10.52
N ILE A 173 29.47 32.58 -9.49
CA ILE A 173 30.29 31.76 -8.58
C ILE A 173 29.43 30.69 -7.90
N CYS A 174 28.22 31.07 -7.44
CA CYS A 174 27.27 30.13 -6.85
C CYS A 174 26.83 29.05 -7.85
N VAL A 175 26.57 29.40 -9.12
CA VAL A 175 26.22 28.42 -10.17
C VAL A 175 27.34 27.40 -10.35
N VAL A 176 28.59 27.85 -10.46
CA VAL A 176 29.75 26.95 -10.61
C VAL A 176 29.89 26.05 -9.38
N ALA A 177 29.79 26.61 -8.17
CA ALA A 177 29.88 25.84 -6.94
C ALA A 177 28.77 24.79 -6.81
N LEU A 178 27.54 25.14 -7.17
CA LEU A 178 26.39 24.23 -7.17
C LEU A 178 26.51 23.14 -8.25
N ALA A 179 27.01 23.49 -9.44
CA ALA A 179 27.26 22.53 -10.51
C ALA A 179 28.30 21.48 -10.10
N LEU A 180 29.30 21.89 -9.31
CA LEU A 180 30.30 21.00 -8.71
C LEU A 180 29.79 20.26 -7.47
N GLY A 181 28.57 20.50 -7.00
CA GLY A 181 27.98 19.84 -5.83
C GLY A 181 28.51 20.33 -4.48
N VAL A 182 29.07 21.55 -4.42
CA VAL A 182 29.66 22.11 -3.18
C VAL A 182 28.56 22.61 -2.24
N ALA A 183 28.03 21.70 -1.40
CA ALA A 183 26.97 22.03 -0.42
C ALA A 183 27.40 23.07 0.63
N ALA A 184 28.70 23.26 0.85
CA ALA A 184 29.24 24.30 1.74
C ALA A 184 28.87 25.73 1.29
N MET A 185 28.42 25.90 0.04
CA MET A 185 27.98 27.19 -0.50
C MET A 185 26.57 27.59 -0.05
N TYR A 186 25.79 26.68 0.55
CA TYR A 186 24.39 26.94 0.91
C TYR A 186 24.18 28.13 1.86
N PRO A 187 25.01 28.37 2.89
CA PRO A 187 24.88 29.57 3.72
C PRO A 187 25.00 30.87 2.92
N LEU A 188 25.92 30.93 1.94
CA LEU A 188 26.07 32.10 1.07
C LEU A 188 24.85 32.28 0.18
N ILE A 189 24.35 31.20 -0.42
CA ILE A 189 23.16 31.22 -1.28
C ILE A 189 21.94 31.68 -0.49
N ARG A 190 21.76 31.21 0.74
CA ARG A 190 20.68 31.64 1.63
C ARG A 190 20.79 33.11 2.01
N PHE A 191 22.00 33.58 2.33
CA PHE A 191 22.24 35.00 2.59
C PHE A 191 21.91 35.87 1.37
N ARG A 192 22.36 35.46 0.19
CA ARG A 192 22.07 36.13 -1.08
C ARG A 192 20.57 36.12 -1.41
N ALA A 193 19.88 35.02 -1.12
CA ALA A 193 18.43 34.92 -1.26
C ALA A 193 17.72 35.89 -0.28
N ALA A 194 18.17 35.99 0.97
CA ALA A 194 17.63 36.98 1.91
C ALA A 194 17.86 38.43 1.43
N LEU A 195 19.03 38.74 0.87
CA LEU A 195 19.31 40.04 0.25
C LEU A 195 18.43 40.30 -0.98
N GLY A 196 18.17 39.28 -1.80
CA GLY A 196 17.26 39.36 -2.95
C GLY A 196 15.83 39.70 -2.53
N ALA A 197 15.32 38.97 -1.52
CA ALA A 197 13.98 39.18 -1.01
C ALA A 197 13.80 40.49 -0.24
N GLY A 198 14.85 40.98 0.42
CA GLY A 198 14.80 42.22 1.20
C GLY A 198 15.28 43.43 0.40
N PHE A 199 16.60 43.53 0.19
CA PHE A 199 17.24 44.70 -0.40
C PHE A 199 16.79 44.97 -1.84
N PHE A 200 16.87 43.96 -2.72
CA PHE A 200 16.50 44.16 -4.12
C PHE A 200 15.00 44.39 -4.31
N ALA A 201 14.16 43.64 -3.60
CA ALA A 201 12.72 43.86 -3.63
C ALA A 201 12.35 45.29 -3.19
N LEU A 202 12.94 45.78 -2.10
CA LEU A 202 12.74 47.15 -1.64
C LEU A 202 13.26 48.18 -2.64
N LEU A 203 14.43 47.93 -3.24
CA LEU A 203 15.03 48.83 -4.22
C LEU A 203 14.13 49.02 -5.45
N PHE A 204 13.59 47.94 -6.02
CA PHE A 204 12.66 48.04 -7.15
C PHE A 204 11.31 48.63 -6.75
N TRP A 205 10.86 48.39 -5.52
CA TRP A 205 9.66 49.02 -4.99
C TRP A 205 9.82 50.55 -4.91
N LEU A 206 10.96 51.03 -4.42
CA LEU A 206 11.28 52.46 -4.35
C LEU A 206 11.48 53.11 -5.72
N GLN A 207 11.79 52.31 -6.75
CA GLN A 207 11.91 52.77 -8.14
C GLN A 207 10.58 52.75 -8.90
N ASP A 208 9.45 52.54 -8.20
CA ASP A 208 8.10 52.45 -8.78
C ASP A 208 7.97 51.29 -9.79
N GLN A 209 8.71 50.19 -9.56
CA GLN A 209 8.68 48.97 -10.36
C GLN A 209 8.18 47.77 -9.51
N PRO A 210 6.88 47.75 -9.14
CA PRO A 210 6.34 46.76 -8.22
C PRO A 210 6.36 45.33 -8.80
N THR A 211 6.29 45.18 -10.12
CA THR A 211 6.37 43.87 -10.79
C THR A 211 7.74 43.22 -10.60
N LEU A 212 8.82 43.98 -10.80
CA LEU A 212 10.20 43.53 -10.57
C LEU A 212 10.47 43.28 -9.09
N ALA A 213 9.92 44.11 -8.20
CA ALA A 213 10.01 43.91 -6.76
C ALA A 213 9.37 42.57 -6.31
N LEU A 214 8.17 42.27 -6.80
CA LEU A 214 7.49 41.01 -6.49
C LEU A 214 8.19 39.81 -7.13
N ALA A 215 8.66 39.93 -8.37
CA ALA A 215 9.35 38.86 -9.08
C ALA A 215 10.67 38.48 -8.38
N VAL A 216 11.49 39.46 -8.01
CA VAL A 216 12.74 39.21 -7.29
C VAL A 216 12.49 38.69 -5.88
N ALA A 217 11.44 39.16 -5.19
CA ALA A 217 11.06 38.65 -3.88
C ALA A 217 10.63 37.18 -3.93
N ALA A 218 9.74 36.84 -4.86
CA ALA A 218 9.26 35.47 -5.06
C ALA A 218 10.40 34.53 -5.51
N GLY A 219 11.22 34.98 -6.46
CA GLY A 219 12.39 34.25 -6.93
C GLY A 219 13.37 33.94 -5.80
N SER A 220 13.62 34.94 -4.96
CA SER A 220 14.55 34.83 -3.83
C SER A 220 14.01 33.99 -2.69
N ALA A 221 12.71 34.09 -2.38
CA ALA A 221 12.06 33.21 -1.42
C ALA A 221 12.14 31.74 -1.86
N GLY A 222 11.84 31.46 -3.13
CA GLY A 222 11.96 30.12 -3.69
C GLY A 222 13.39 29.57 -3.63
N LEU A 223 14.39 30.40 -3.94
CA LEU A 223 15.82 30.05 -3.81
C LEU A 223 16.23 29.74 -2.36
N TYR A 224 15.73 30.51 -1.40
CA TYR A 224 16.02 30.25 0.02
C TYR A 224 15.45 28.88 0.42
N PHE A 225 14.17 28.66 0.15
CA PHE A 225 13.47 27.44 0.57
C PHE A 225 13.91 26.18 -0.17
N SER A 226 14.34 26.28 -1.44
CA SER A 226 14.90 25.15 -2.19
C SER A 226 16.20 24.61 -1.58
N THR A 227 16.92 25.40 -0.79
CA THR A 227 18.12 24.96 -0.06
C THR A 227 17.83 24.43 1.35
N VAL A 228 16.61 24.61 1.86
CA VAL A 228 16.24 24.26 3.25
C VAL A 228 15.36 23.02 3.30
N PHE A 229 14.41 22.89 2.38
CA PHE A 229 13.45 21.79 2.42
C PHE A 229 14.08 20.47 1.97
N LEU A 230 13.75 19.40 2.71
CA LEU A 230 14.19 18.02 2.45
C LEU A 230 13.02 17.07 2.15
N SER A 231 11.81 17.61 1.98
CA SER A 231 10.61 16.86 1.59
C SER A 231 10.10 17.31 0.22
N TYR A 232 9.56 16.37 -0.56
CA TYR A 232 9.25 16.58 -1.98
C TYR A 232 8.25 17.71 -2.21
N ILE A 233 7.13 17.73 -1.48
CA ILE A 233 6.04 18.71 -1.69
C ILE A 233 6.53 20.15 -1.53
N PRO A 234 7.12 20.55 -0.38
CA PRO A 234 7.56 21.93 -0.22
C PRO A 234 8.78 22.27 -1.09
N THR A 235 9.64 21.29 -1.41
CA THR A 235 10.77 21.52 -2.34
C THR A 235 10.29 21.82 -3.75
N ILE A 236 9.32 21.07 -4.26
CA ILE A 236 8.74 21.31 -5.59
C ILE A 236 7.99 22.65 -5.62
N ALA A 237 7.21 22.95 -4.57
CA ALA A 237 6.52 24.24 -4.47
C ALA A 237 7.52 25.41 -4.46
N ALA A 238 8.59 25.32 -3.66
CA ALA A 238 9.65 26.33 -3.62
C ALA A 238 10.38 26.45 -4.97
N ALA A 239 10.65 25.33 -5.64
CA ALA A 239 11.27 25.32 -6.96
C ALA A 239 10.41 26.03 -8.00
N LEU A 240 9.10 25.76 -8.04
CA LEU A 240 8.17 26.40 -8.97
C LEU A 240 8.06 27.91 -8.72
N VAL A 241 7.89 28.32 -7.46
CA VAL A 241 7.83 29.74 -7.08
C VAL A 241 9.14 30.45 -7.41
N GLY A 242 10.28 29.82 -7.09
CA GLY A 242 11.60 30.41 -7.33
C GLY A 242 11.95 30.52 -8.81
N LEU A 243 11.70 29.48 -9.61
CA LEU A 243 11.91 29.51 -11.06
C LEU A 243 10.95 30.45 -11.75
N GLY A 244 9.68 30.48 -11.34
CA GLY A 244 8.69 31.43 -11.86
C GLY A 244 9.07 32.88 -11.55
N GLY A 245 9.45 33.17 -10.30
CA GLY A 245 9.89 34.51 -9.89
C GLY A 245 11.16 34.97 -10.59
N MET A 246 12.20 34.13 -10.63
CA MET A 246 13.46 34.45 -11.32
C MET A 246 13.29 34.53 -12.84
N GLY A 247 12.41 33.70 -13.43
CA GLY A 247 12.08 33.76 -14.85
C GLY A 247 11.35 35.04 -15.23
N LEU A 248 10.36 35.46 -14.43
CA LEU A 248 9.67 36.75 -14.61
C LEU A 248 10.63 37.93 -14.43
N PHE A 249 11.52 37.85 -13.44
CA PHE A 249 12.55 38.87 -13.21
C PHE A 249 13.49 39.00 -14.42
N ALA A 250 13.98 37.87 -14.94
CA ALA A 250 14.82 37.83 -16.14
C ALA A 250 14.10 38.38 -17.37
N TYR A 251 12.85 37.99 -17.58
CA TYR A 251 12.04 38.47 -18.69
C TYR A 251 11.93 40.01 -18.68
N HIS A 252 11.60 40.60 -17.54
CA HIS A 252 11.42 42.05 -17.43
C HIS A 252 12.73 42.83 -17.58
N LEU A 253 13.84 42.34 -17.02
CA LEU A 253 15.12 43.06 -17.13
C LEU A 253 15.82 42.92 -18.48
N ILE A 254 15.59 41.82 -19.22
CA ILE A 254 16.31 41.54 -20.47
C ILE A 254 15.50 41.94 -21.71
N LEU A 255 14.19 41.71 -21.71
CA LEU A 255 13.36 41.85 -22.90
C LEU A 255 12.46 43.08 -22.90
N VAL A 256 12.15 43.63 -21.72
CA VAL A 256 11.19 44.74 -21.58
C VAL A 256 11.89 46.08 -21.32
N MET A 257 13.10 46.05 -20.76
CA MET A 257 13.89 47.21 -20.36
C MET A 257 15.06 47.42 -21.33
#